data_AF-A0A498GCX1-F1
#
_entry.id   AF-A0A498GCX1-F1
#
_cell.length_a   1.000
_cell.length_b   1.000
_cell.length_c   1.000
_cell.angle_alpha   90.00
_cell.angle_beta   90.00
_cell.angle_gamma   90.00
#
_symmetry.space_group_name_H-M   'P 1'
#
loop_
_entity.id
_entity.type
_entity.pdbx_description
1 polymer ?
#
loop_
_entity_poly.entity_id
_entity_poly.type
_entity_poly.pdbx_seq_one_letter_code
_entity_poly.pdbx_strand_id
1 'polypeptide(L)'
;MGTDADTAIELLESLTPLWWQGAIVFFLLGDSLTTFVGYQMHTVVEASPVAAWFISTYGILLLVPVKVAVVCGFYGLYRVTPRPHDIGVPLGLCALGFVVTVWNSAVIVAALL
;
A
#
# COMPACT_ATOMS: atom_id res chain seq x y z
N MET A 1 11.50 -32.28 15.13
CA MET A 1 12.22 -31.69 13.98
C MET A 1 11.30 -30.64 13.40
N GLY A 2 11.38 -29.41 13.91
CA GLY A 2 10.82 -28.26 13.20
C GLY A 2 11.74 -27.97 12.02
N THR A 3 11.18 -27.89 10.83
CA THR A 3 11.91 -27.59 9.59
C THR A 3 12.28 -26.11 9.55
N ASP A 4 13.24 -25.71 8.71
CA ASP A 4 13.60 -24.29 8.53
C ASP A 4 12.37 -23.40 8.19
N ALA A 5 11.35 -23.99 7.57
CA ALA A 5 10.09 -23.35 7.26
C ALA A 5 9.27 -22.96 8.50
N ASP A 6 9.26 -23.80 9.54
CA ASP A 6 8.52 -23.53 10.78
C ASP A 6 9.14 -22.32 11.49
N THR A 7 10.48 -22.26 11.53
CA THR A 7 11.23 -21.11 12.05
C THR A 7 10.94 -19.83 11.26
N ALA A 8 10.86 -19.92 9.93
CA ALA A 8 10.54 -18.77 9.09
C ALA A 8 9.12 -18.24 9.35
N ILE A 9 8.14 -19.13 9.52
CA ILE A 9 6.76 -18.76 9.83
C ILE A 9 6.67 -18.08 11.20
N GLU A 10 7.32 -18.64 12.23
CA GLU A 10 7.37 -18.04 13.57
C GLU A 10 8.02 -16.64 13.56
N LEU A 11 9.12 -16.48 12.80
CA LEU A 11 9.75 -15.18 12.62
C LEU A 11 8.80 -14.19 11.96
N LEU A 12 8.16 -14.57 10.85
CA LEU A 12 7.19 -13.71 10.17
C LEU A 12 6.07 -13.33 11.13
N GLU A 13 5.47 -14.29 11.84
CA GLU A 13 4.40 -14.06 12.82
C GLU A 13 4.82 -13.06 13.91
N SER A 14 6.04 -13.19 14.44
CA SER A 14 6.58 -12.26 15.45
C SER A 14 6.70 -10.81 14.93
N LEU A 15 6.92 -10.65 13.61
CA LEU A 15 7.08 -9.37 12.93
C LEU A 15 5.77 -8.82 12.37
N THR A 16 4.62 -9.50 12.54
CA THR A 16 3.29 -9.02 12.12
C THR A 16 3.01 -7.54 12.45
N PRO A 17 3.35 -7.02 13.65
CA PRO A 17 3.17 -5.60 13.94
C PRO A 17 4.00 -4.69 13.03
N LEU A 18 5.24 -5.08 12.71
CA LEU A 18 6.10 -4.32 11.80
C LEU A 18 5.57 -4.36 10.37
N TRP A 19 5.02 -5.49 9.92
CA TRP A 19 4.38 -5.58 8.60
C TRP A 19 3.17 -4.65 8.49
N TRP A 20 2.37 -4.53 9.54
CA TRP A 20 1.28 -3.55 9.59
C TRP A 20 1.77 -2.10 9.60
N GLN A 21 2.82 -1.81 10.36
CA GLN A 21 3.45 -0.48 10.34
C GLN A 21 3.98 -0.14 8.94
N GLY A 22 4.66 -1.08 8.30
CA GLY A 22 5.15 -0.93 6.93
C GLY A 22 4.02 -0.75 5.92
N ALA A 23 2.93 -1.52 6.04
CA ALA A 23 1.73 -1.32 5.24
C ALA A 23 1.16 0.10 5.40
N ILE A 24 1.03 0.61 6.63
CA ILE A 24 0.55 1.98 6.85
C ILE A 24 1.52 3.00 6.26
N VAL A 25 2.83 2.86 6.51
CA VAL A 25 3.84 3.81 6.05
C VAL A 25 3.93 3.82 4.52
N PHE A 26 4.02 2.67 3.86
CA PHE A 26 4.22 2.62 2.42
C PHE A 26 2.91 2.69 1.64
N PHE A 27 1.91 1.87 1.97
CA PHE A 27 0.65 1.81 1.20
C PHE A 27 -0.29 2.98 1.50
N LEU A 28 -0.38 3.42 2.75
CA LEU A 28 -1.25 4.52 3.12
C LEU A 28 -0.56 5.88 2.99
N LEU A 29 0.59 6.08 3.65
CA LEU A 29 1.25 7.40 3.66
C LEU A 29 2.07 7.65 2.40
N GLY A 30 3.02 6.76 2.07
CA GLY A 30 3.94 6.90 0.95
C GLY A 30 3.22 6.99 -0.40
N ASP A 31 2.33 6.06 -0.66
CA ASP A 31 1.55 6.06 -1.90
C ASP A 31 0.61 7.28 -1.99
N SER A 32 -0.03 7.70 -0.90
CA SER A 32 -0.86 8.92 -0.92
C SER A 32 -0.05 10.18 -1.17
N LEU A 33 1.11 10.30 -0.52
CA LEU A 33 2.00 11.46 -0.69
C LEU A 33 2.52 11.53 -2.12
N THR A 34 3.01 10.42 -2.66
CA THR A 34 3.52 10.36 -4.02
C THR A 34 2.41 10.58 -5.05
N THR A 35 1.21 10.06 -4.83
CA THR A 35 0.03 10.35 -5.67
C THR A 35 -0.33 11.83 -5.65
N PHE A 36 -0.30 12.48 -4.48
CA PHE A 36 -0.60 13.90 -4.34
C PHE A 36 0.45 14.76 -5.05
N VAL A 37 1.75 14.47 -4.86
CA VAL A 37 2.84 15.19 -5.53
C VAL A 37 2.76 15.00 -7.05
N GLY A 38 2.57 13.76 -7.51
CA GLY A 38 2.41 13.46 -8.94
C GLY A 38 1.22 14.18 -9.56
N TYR A 39 0.08 14.27 -8.85
CA TYR A 39 -1.09 15.01 -9.31
C TYR A 39 -0.84 16.52 -9.46
N GLN A 40 -0.09 17.13 -8.55
CA GLN A 40 0.26 18.57 -8.64
C GLN A 40 1.20 18.86 -9.82
N MET A 41 2.00 17.87 -10.22
CA MET A 41 2.81 17.93 -11.43
C MET A 41 1.93 17.65 -12.66
N HIS A 42 1.20 18.67 -13.13
CA HIS A 42 0.32 18.64 -14.31
C HIS A 42 0.93 18.05 -15.60
N THR A 43 2.23 17.76 -15.62
CA THR A 43 3.01 17.13 -16.70
C THR A 43 2.92 15.60 -16.75
N VAL A 44 2.47 14.92 -15.69
CA VAL A 44 2.42 13.44 -15.63
C VAL A 44 0.98 12.96 -15.52
N VAL A 45 0.24 13.00 -16.62
CA VAL A 45 -1.14 12.48 -16.65
C VAL A 45 -1.16 11.12 -17.34
N GLU A 46 -0.68 10.09 -16.65
CA GLU A 46 -1.15 8.71 -16.83
C GLU A 46 -2.18 8.38 -15.74
N ALA A 47 -3.20 9.22 -15.60
CA ALA A 47 -4.30 8.89 -14.72
C ALA A 47 -5.12 7.76 -15.37
N SER A 48 -5.14 6.57 -14.77
CA SER A 48 -6.06 5.50 -15.15
C SER A 48 -7.48 6.09 -15.26
N PRO A 49 -8.28 5.74 -16.29
CA PRO A 49 -9.56 6.40 -16.56
C PRO A 49 -10.49 6.48 -15.35
N VAL A 50 -10.47 5.45 -14.51
CA VAL A 50 -11.22 5.39 -13.24
C VAL A 50 -10.70 6.39 -12.21
N ALA A 51 -9.37 6.48 -12.04
CA ALA A 51 -8.75 7.43 -11.11
C ALA A 51 -8.97 8.88 -11.56
N ALA A 52 -8.83 9.16 -12.86
CA ALA A 52 -9.10 10.47 -13.45
C ALA A 52 -10.57 10.89 -13.21
N TRP A 53 -11.50 9.99 -13.52
CA TRP A 53 -12.93 10.23 -13.30
C TRP A 53 -13.24 10.48 -11.82
N PHE A 54 -12.68 9.67 -10.93
CA PHE A 54 -12.89 9.81 -9.49
C PHE A 54 -12.37 11.13 -8.94
N ILE A 55 -11.14 11.53 -9.32
CA ILE A 55 -10.55 12.81 -8.91
C ILE A 55 -11.35 13.98 -9.46
N SER A 56 -11.81 13.92 -10.71
CA SER A 56 -12.62 14.99 -11.31
C SER A 56 -13.99 15.17 -10.62
N THR A 57 -14.54 14.09 -10.06
CA THR A 57 -15.87 14.09 -9.44
C THR A 57 -15.83 14.41 -7.95
N TYR A 58 -14.84 13.89 -7.23
CA TYR A 58 -14.79 13.91 -5.76
C TYR A 58 -13.57 14.66 -5.19
N GLY A 59 -12.61 15.03 -6.05
CA GLY A 59 -11.36 15.66 -5.65
C GLY A 59 -10.32 14.68 -5.11
N ILE A 60 -9.06 15.11 -5.16
CA ILE A 60 -7.89 14.32 -4.75
C ILE A 60 -7.94 13.90 -3.26
N LEU A 61 -8.58 14.72 -2.41
CA LEU A 61 -8.69 14.47 -0.97
C LEU A 61 -9.52 13.22 -0.65
N LEU A 62 -10.44 12.82 -1.54
CA LEU A 62 -11.28 11.64 -1.34
C LEU A 62 -10.53 10.32 -1.58
N LEU A 63 -9.29 10.35 -2.11
CA LEU A 63 -8.44 9.17 -2.23
C LEU A 63 -7.95 8.63 -0.88
N VAL A 64 -7.73 9.51 0.09
CA VAL A 64 -7.28 9.12 1.44
C VAL A 64 -8.31 8.24 2.15
N PRO A 65 -9.59 8.64 2.29
CA PRO A 65 -10.59 7.77 2.93
C PRO A 65 -10.83 6.47 2.14
N VAL A 66 -10.70 6.47 0.81
CA VAL A 66 -10.74 5.23 0.01
C VAL A 66 -9.61 4.28 0.40
N LYS A 67 -8.38 4.79 0.51
CA LYS A 67 -7.23 3.98 0.95
C LYS A 67 -7.39 3.47 2.38
N VAL A 68 -7.90 4.30 3.29
CA VAL A 68 -8.23 3.86 4.66
C VAL A 68 -9.26 2.73 4.61
N ALA A 69 -10.33 2.87 3.82
CA ALA A 69 -11.33 1.82 3.66
C ALA A 69 -10.73 0.52 3.11
N VAL A 70 -9.79 0.61 2.16
CA VAL A 70 -9.06 -0.54 1.64
C VAL A 70 -8.23 -1.22 2.74
N VAL A 71 -7.45 -0.45 3.51
CA VAL A 71 -6.65 -0.98 4.63
C VAL A 71 -7.55 -1.62 5.69
N CYS A 72 -8.69 -0.99 6.02
CA CYS A 72 -9.68 -1.57 6.93
C CYS A 72 -10.30 -2.86 6.38
N GLY A 73 -10.59 -2.93 5.08
CA GLY A 73 -11.09 -4.13 4.43
C GLY A 73 -10.09 -5.28 4.50
N PHE A 74 -8.81 -5.01 4.20
CA PHE A 74 -7.74 -5.97 4.36
C PHE A 74 -7.52 -6.35 5.82
N TYR A 75 -7.64 -5.42 6.77
CA TYR A 75 -7.62 -5.77 8.19
C TYR A 75 -8.76 -6.73 8.55
N GLY A 76 -9.96 -6.53 7.99
CA GLY A 76 -11.07 -7.48 8.09
C GLY A 76 -10.69 -8.87 7.57
N LEU A 77 -10.07 -8.93 6.39
CA LEU A 77 -9.55 -10.18 5.81
C LEU A 77 -8.51 -10.86 6.69
N TYR A 78 -7.57 -10.09 7.25
CA TYR A 78 -6.60 -10.57 8.23
C TYR A 78 -7.28 -11.20 9.45
N ARG A 79 -8.39 -10.62 9.93
CA ARG A 79 -9.11 -11.14 11.11
C ARG A 79 -9.91 -12.42 10.86
N VAL A 80 -10.36 -12.67 9.63
CA VAL A 80 -11.16 -13.86 9.28
C VAL A 80 -10.32 -15.01 8.71
N THR A 81 -9.11 -14.72 8.23
CA THR A 81 -8.22 -15.73 7.63
C THR A 81 -7.60 -16.59 8.74
N PRO A 82 -7.61 -17.93 8.63
CA PRO A 82 -6.96 -18.80 9.61
C PRO A 82 -5.43 -18.63 9.62
N ARG A 83 -4.83 -18.72 10.80
CA ARG A 83 -3.37 -18.80 10.95
C ARG A 83 -2.80 -20.07 10.31
N PRO A 84 -1.60 -20.02 9.72
CA PRO A 84 -0.68 -18.86 9.64
C PRO A 84 -0.90 -17.99 8.39
N HIS A 85 -1.98 -18.18 7.62
CA HIS A 85 -2.18 -17.51 6.33
C HIS A 85 -2.58 -16.04 6.45
N ASP A 86 -3.06 -15.61 7.61
CA ASP A 86 -3.43 -14.23 7.92
C ASP A 86 -2.26 -13.26 7.69
N ILE A 87 -1.02 -13.67 7.97
CA ILE A 87 0.17 -12.84 7.81
C ILE A 87 0.43 -12.37 6.37
N GLY A 88 -0.05 -13.12 5.38
CA GLY A 88 0.08 -12.74 3.98
C GLY A 88 -0.55 -11.38 3.68
N VAL A 89 -1.54 -10.97 4.46
CA VAL A 89 -2.25 -9.70 4.29
C VAL A 89 -1.36 -8.48 4.60
N PRO A 90 -0.85 -8.30 5.84
CA PRO A 90 0.02 -7.16 6.14
C PRO A 90 1.33 -7.20 5.36
N LEU A 91 1.90 -8.40 5.14
CA LEU A 91 3.11 -8.58 4.33
C LEU A 91 2.88 -8.10 2.89
N GLY A 92 1.79 -8.55 2.26
CA GLY A 92 1.43 -8.19 0.89
C GLY A 92 1.15 -6.70 0.73
N LEU A 93 0.41 -6.09 1.67
CA LEU A 93 0.17 -4.65 1.68
C LEU A 93 1.47 -3.84 1.83
N CYS A 94 2.37 -4.26 2.73
CA CYS A 94 3.66 -3.63 2.91
C CYS A 94 4.51 -3.69 1.64
N ALA A 95 4.63 -4.87 1.03
CA ALA A 95 5.40 -5.07 -0.19
C ALA A 95 4.83 -4.29 -1.38
N LEU A 96 3.51 -4.37 -1.60
CA LEU A 96 2.84 -3.62 -2.65
C LEU A 96 2.99 -2.12 -2.46
N GLY A 97 2.73 -1.62 -1.24
CA GLY A 97 2.89 -0.22 -0.91
C GLY A 97 4.30 0.28 -1.17
N PHE A 98 5.31 -0.52 -0.82
CA PHE A 98 6.71 -0.17 -1.07
C PHE A 98 7.00 -0.06 -2.57
N VAL A 99 6.63 -1.07 -3.36
CA VAL A 99 6.83 -1.08 -4.82
C VAL A 99 6.16 0.12 -5.48
N VAL A 100 4.90 0.40 -5.13
CA VAL A 100 4.14 1.53 -5.68
C VAL A 100 4.77 2.86 -5.27
N THR A 101 5.16 3.02 -4.01
CA THR A 101 5.80 4.27 -3.54
C THR A 101 7.11 4.54 -4.27
N VAL A 102 7.96 3.51 -4.42
CA VAL A 102 9.23 3.60 -5.14
C VAL A 102 8.99 3.94 -6.61
N TRP A 103 8.04 3.26 -7.26
CA TRP A 103 7.67 3.52 -8.65
C TRP A 103 7.17 4.96 -8.84
N ASN A 104 6.20 5.40 -8.05
CA ASN A 104 5.68 6.75 -8.13
C ASN A 104 6.79 7.79 -7.90
N SER A 105 7.70 7.53 -6.95
CA SER A 105 8.84 8.41 -6.69
C SER A 105 9.78 8.48 -7.90
N ALA A 106 10.06 7.35 -8.56
CA ALA A 106 10.89 7.31 -9.76
C ALA A 106 10.27 8.10 -10.91
N VAL A 107 8.94 7.99 -11.10
CA VAL A 107 8.20 8.76 -12.10
C VAL A 107 8.28 10.26 -11.81
N ILE A 108 8.08 10.66 -10.55
CA ILE A 108 8.19 12.07 -10.13
C ILE A 108 9.60 12.61 -10.40
N VAL A 109 10.64 11.86 -10.02
CA VAL A 109 12.03 12.26 -10.26
C VAL A 109 12.31 12.38 -11.75
N ALA A 110 11.86 11.42 -12.56
CA ALA A 110 12.02 11.47 -14.02
C ALA A 110 11.31 12.67 -14.66
N ALA A 111 10.16 13.10 -14.11
CA ALA A 111 9.45 14.27 -14.59
C ALA A 111 10.09 15.62 -14.18
N LEU A 112 11.02 15.61 -13.23
CA LEU A 112 11.79 16.79 -12.81
C LEU A 112 13.11 16.96 -13.58
N LEU A 113 13.54 15.93 -14.30
CA LEU A 113 14.78 15.91 -15.11
C LEU A 113 14.49 16.26 -16.57
#